data_AF-A0A139HYB7-F1
#
_entry.id   AF-A0A139HYB7-F1
#
_cell.length_a   1.000
_cell.length_b   1.000
_cell.length_c   1.000
_cell.angle_alpha   90.00
_cell.angle_beta   90.00
_cell.angle_gamma   90.00
#
_symmetry.space_group_name_H-M   'P 1'
#
loop_
_entity.id
_entity.type
_entity.pdbx_description
1 polymer ?
#
loop_
_entity_poly.entity_id
_entity_poly.type
_entity_poly.pdbx_seq_one_letter_code
_entity_poly.pdbx_strand_id
1 'polypeptide(L)'
;MKRVPFHYFRGPYRQTQLGESCRAIDDLHQQGKIERFGMSNLRNSEVEECCDVCKSNGWILPTVYLLRKLGISFYAYYPLAGGFFSRTIEQHRKQPAGGRFDQINFIKDMFVNDTSLKLYDMPTEACEKQSVSLKEATLRYMMHNSALGPENGVILGSSSVERMEENPVACEGGVLPESAVSAFESLWTQHTEAGHGPQYCI
;
A
#
# COMPACT_ATOMS: atom_id res chain seq x y z
N MET A 1 4.86 21.84 -22.87
CA MET A 1 3.78 21.06 -22.25
C MET A 1 4.32 20.41 -20.97
N LYS A 2 3.57 20.35 -19.86
CA LYS A 2 4.05 19.70 -18.63
C LYS A 2 4.05 18.17 -18.80
N ARG A 3 5.21 17.54 -18.62
CA ARG A 3 5.38 16.09 -18.58
C ARG A 3 5.10 15.58 -17.16
N VAL A 4 4.41 14.45 -17.03
CA VAL A 4 4.19 13.79 -15.75
C VAL A 4 5.19 12.64 -15.60
N PRO A 5 5.93 12.53 -14.49
CA PRO A 5 6.92 11.46 -14.30
C PRO A 5 6.32 10.06 -14.29
N PHE A 6 5.07 9.91 -13.85
CA PHE A 6 4.38 8.63 -13.79
C PHE A 6 2.90 8.77 -14.15
N HIS A 7 2.39 7.82 -14.90
CA HIS A 7 0.95 7.65 -15.11
C HIS A 7 0.54 6.22 -14.74
N TYR A 8 -0.52 6.07 -13.94
CA TYR A 8 -0.96 4.79 -13.41
C TYR A 8 -2.31 4.35 -13.99
N PHE A 9 -2.41 3.09 -14.38
CA PHE A 9 -3.72 2.40 -14.37
C PHE A 9 -4.14 2.16 -12.92
N ARG A 10 -5.27 2.73 -12.51
CA ARG A 10 -5.74 2.73 -11.11
C ARG A 10 -6.65 1.55 -10.72
N GLY A 11 -6.91 0.62 -11.63
CA GLY A 11 -7.71 -0.56 -11.37
C GLY A 11 -8.15 -1.26 -12.66
N PRO A 12 -8.92 -2.35 -12.55
CA PRO A 12 -9.36 -3.11 -13.71
C PRO A 12 -10.47 -2.36 -14.44
N TYR A 13 -10.15 -1.76 -15.59
CA TYR A 13 -11.15 -1.17 -16.48
C TYR A 13 -11.74 -2.24 -17.39
N ARG A 14 -12.70 -3.01 -16.88
CA ARG A 14 -13.32 -4.13 -17.60
C ARG A 14 -14.22 -3.71 -18.78
N GLN A 15 -14.48 -2.42 -18.91
CA GLN A 15 -15.32 -1.87 -19.99
C GLN A 15 -14.52 -1.51 -21.25
N THR A 16 -13.20 -1.38 -21.13
CA THR A 16 -12.32 -1.01 -22.24
C THR A 16 -11.38 -2.18 -22.52
N GLN A 17 -11.13 -2.47 -23.79
CA GLN A 17 -10.17 -3.50 -24.15
C GLN A 17 -8.77 -3.06 -23.66
N LEU A 18 -8.06 -3.97 -23.00
CA LEU A 18 -6.75 -3.69 -22.42
C LEU A 18 -5.77 -3.13 -23.46
N GLY A 19 -5.77 -3.67 -24.68
CA GLY A 19 -4.95 -3.20 -25.80
C GLY A 19 -5.21 -1.74 -26.19
N GLU A 20 -6.46 -1.27 -26.16
CA GLU A 20 -6.77 0.14 -26.44
C GLU A 20 -6.19 1.06 -25.36
N SER A 21 -6.29 0.65 -24.10
CA SER A 21 -5.72 1.37 -22.97
C SER A 21 -4.19 1.43 -23.06
N CYS A 22 -3.55 0.30 -23.34
CA CYS A 22 -2.09 0.22 -23.49
C CYS A 22 -1.58 1.08 -24.66
N ARG A 23 -2.25 1.05 -25.81
CA ARG A 23 -1.92 1.92 -26.95
C ARG A 23 -2.02 3.39 -26.57
N ALA A 24 -3.08 3.80 -25.89
CA ALA A 24 -3.26 5.19 -25.47
C ALA A 24 -2.16 5.67 -24.52
N ILE A 25 -1.67 4.80 -23.64
CA ILE A 25 -0.51 5.08 -22.78
C ILE A 25 0.76 5.27 -23.62
N ASP A 26 1.00 4.39 -24.60
CA ASP A 26 2.15 4.53 -25.48
C ASP A 26 2.09 5.82 -26.30
N ASP A 27 0.93 6.16 -26.87
CA ASP A 27 0.72 7.42 -27.59
C ASP A 27 1.08 8.63 -26.71
N LEU A 28 0.67 8.63 -25.43
CA LEU A 28 1.04 9.68 -24.47
C LEU A 28 2.55 9.71 -24.18
N HIS A 29 3.20 8.54 -24.16
CA HIS A 29 4.64 8.43 -23.96
C HIS A 29 5.41 8.97 -25.16
N GLN A 30 5.06 8.57 -26.38
CA GLN A 30 5.66 9.05 -27.63
C GLN A 30 5.49 10.57 -27.80
N GLN A 31 4.37 11.12 -27.31
CA GLN A 31 4.13 12.57 -27.27
C GLN A 31 4.93 13.29 -26.17
N GLY A 32 5.75 12.59 -25.39
CA GLY A 32 6.56 13.16 -24.30
C GLY A 32 5.74 13.63 -23.09
N LYS A 33 4.48 13.20 -22.97
CA LYS A 33 3.57 13.63 -21.88
C LYS A 33 3.74 12.82 -20.62
N ILE A 34 4.16 11.57 -20.74
CA ILE A 34 4.46 10.68 -19.62
C ILE A 34 5.88 10.11 -19.74
N GLU A 35 6.54 9.92 -18.60
CA GLU A 35 7.85 9.28 -18.55
C GLU A 35 7.76 7.78 -18.27
N ARG A 36 6.95 7.40 -17.28
CA ARG A 36 6.77 6.02 -16.87
C ARG A 36 5.30 5.63 -16.80
N PHE A 37 5.04 4.38 -17.16
CA PHE A 37 3.77 3.71 -17.00
C PHE A 37 3.78 2.86 -15.73
N GLY A 38 2.75 2.95 -14.90
CA GLY A 38 2.58 2.15 -13.69
C GLY A 38 1.20 1.53 -13.61
N MET A 39 1.03 0.56 -12.72
CA MET A 39 -0.24 -0.12 -12.47
C MET A 39 -0.55 -0.16 -10.98
N SER A 40 -1.84 -0.21 -10.65
CA SER A 40 -2.34 -0.21 -9.28
C SER A 40 -3.68 -0.93 -9.23
N ASN A 41 -3.90 -1.73 -8.19
CA ASN A 41 -5.15 -2.45 -7.91
C ASN A 41 -5.55 -3.47 -8.98
N LEU A 42 -4.56 -4.07 -9.67
CA LEU A 42 -4.75 -5.19 -10.60
C LEU A 42 -4.31 -6.50 -9.93
N ARG A 43 -4.78 -7.64 -10.45
CA ARG A 43 -4.29 -8.98 -10.10
C ARG A 43 -2.99 -9.31 -10.85
N ASN A 44 -2.22 -10.29 -10.36
CA ASN A 44 -0.95 -10.68 -10.98
C ASN A 44 -1.15 -11.03 -12.47
N SER A 45 -2.20 -11.77 -12.78
CA SER A 45 -2.55 -12.16 -14.15
C SER A 45 -2.90 -10.97 -15.06
N GLU A 46 -3.54 -9.93 -14.52
CA GLU A 46 -3.91 -8.73 -15.28
C GLU A 46 -2.66 -7.86 -15.55
N VAL A 47 -1.70 -7.86 -14.62
CA VAL A 47 -0.39 -7.23 -14.78
C VAL A 47 0.42 -7.96 -15.87
N GLU A 48 0.47 -9.29 -15.82
CA GLU A 48 1.15 -10.12 -16.82
C GLU A 48 0.55 -9.91 -18.22
N GLU A 49 -0.77 -9.93 -18.34
CA GLU A 49 -1.48 -9.67 -19.60
C GLU A 49 -1.14 -8.29 -20.16
N CYS A 50 -1.09 -7.25 -19.32
CA CYS A 50 -0.70 -5.90 -19.74
C CYS A 50 0.74 -5.86 -20.26
N CYS A 51 1.67 -6.55 -19.59
CA CYS A 51 3.06 -6.67 -20.03
C CYS A 51 3.15 -7.35 -21.40
N ASP A 52 2.44 -8.46 -21.59
CA ASP A 52 2.44 -9.22 -22.85
C ASP A 52 1.86 -8.41 -24.02
N VAL A 53 0.75 -7.69 -23.78
CA VAL A 53 0.14 -6.79 -24.76
C VAL A 53 1.11 -5.66 -25.13
N CYS A 54 1.71 -4.97 -24.17
CA CYS A 54 2.67 -3.91 -24.47
C CYS A 54 3.90 -4.45 -25.22
N LYS A 55 4.46 -5.56 -24.75
CA LYS A 55 5.67 -6.17 -25.34
C LYS A 55 5.45 -6.63 -26.78
N SER A 56 4.33 -7.28 -27.06
CA SER A 56 4.00 -7.78 -28.40
C SER A 56 3.78 -6.66 -29.43
N ASN A 57 3.41 -5.46 -28.98
CA ASN A 57 3.17 -4.30 -29.83
C ASN A 57 4.34 -3.29 -29.84
N GLY A 58 5.42 -3.55 -29.08
CA GLY A 58 6.56 -2.62 -28.97
C GLY A 58 6.24 -1.32 -28.21
N TRP A 59 5.23 -1.34 -27.36
CA TRP A 59 4.81 -0.21 -26.53
C TRP A 59 5.58 -0.13 -25.21
N ILE A 60 5.58 1.04 -24.57
CA ILE A 60 6.14 1.22 -23.24
C ILE A 60 5.59 0.18 -22.25
N LEU A 61 6.50 -0.50 -21.56
CA LEU A 61 6.17 -1.46 -20.53
C LEU A 61 5.83 -0.74 -19.21
N PRO A 62 4.94 -1.31 -18.39
CA PRO A 62 4.79 -0.84 -17.03
C PRO A 62 6.10 -1.04 -16.24
N THR A 63 6.42 -0.04 -15.41
CA THR A 63 7.66 0.07 -14.62
C THR A 63 7.38 0.19 -13.13
N VAL A 64 6.10 0.22 -12.74
CA VAL A 64 5.64 0.21 -11.34
C VAL A 64 4.54 -0.83 -11.20
N TYR A 65 4.76 -1.78 -10.26
CA TYR A 65 3.92 -2.91 -9.84
C TYR A 65 4.10 -4.31 -10.49
N LEU A 66 4.44 -5.28 -9.60
CA LEU A 66 4.74 -6.74 -9.68
C LEU A 66 5.67 -7.23 -10.80
N LEU A 67 6.75 -7.99 -10.58
CA LEU A 67 7.42 -8.61 -9.42
C LEU A 67 8.92 -8.34 -9.61
N ARG A 68 9.79 -8.51 -8.60
CA ARG A 68 11.27 -8.42 -8.76
C ARG A 68 11.82 -9.03 -10.07
N LYS A 69 11.19 -10.10 -10.56
CA LYS A 69 11.47 -10.78 -11.85
C LYS A 69 11.40 -9.86 -13.09
N LEU A 70 10.60 -8.80 -13.06
CA LEU A 70 10.39 -7.86 -14.16
C LEU A 70 11.20 -6.54 -13.98
N GLY A 71 11.99 -6.40 -12.91
CA GLY A 71 12.78 -5.20 -12.65
C GLY A 71 11.94 -3.96 -12.30
N ILE A 72 10.75 -4.18 -11.72
CA ILE A 72 9.73 -3.16 -11.48
C ILE A 72 9.74 -2.73 -10.00
N SER A 73 9.75 -1.42 -9.74
CA SER A 73 9.62 -0.86 -8.38
C SER A 73 8.21 -1.01 -7.83
N PHE A 74 8.07 -1.27 -6.52
CA PHE A 74 6.78 -1.35 -5.83
C PHE A 74 6.59 -0.19 -4.85
N TYR A 75 5.44 0.49 -4.94
CA TYR A 75 5.15 1.65 -4.09
C TYR A 75 3.94 1.30 -3.20
N ALA A 76 4.22 0.94 -1.94
CA ALA A 76 3.22 0.50 -0.97
C ALA A 76 2.33 1.67 -0.53
N TYR A 77 1.03 1.55 -0.75
CA TYR A 77 0.04 2.48 -0.20
C TYR A 77 -0.67 1.87 1.01
N TYR A 78 -1.32 2.72 1.82
CA TYR A 78 -1.90 2.37 3.13
C TYR A 78 -0.92 1.73 4.13
N PRO A 79 0.29 2.30 4.36
CA PRO A 79 1.22 1.75 5.35
C PRO A 79 0.64 1.70 6.78
N LEU A 80 -0.35 2.55 7.08
CA LEU A 80 -1.06 2.56 8.36
C LEU A 80 -2.49 2.02 8.26
N ALA A 81 -2.81 1.22 7.24
CA ALA A 81 -4.14 0.61 7.03
C ALA A 81 -5.28 1.66 7.15
N GLY A 82 -5.19 2.73 6.35
CA GLY A 82 -6.18 3.81 6.38
C GLY A 82 -6.18 4.68 7.65
N GLY A 83 -5.25 4.47 8.58
CA GLY A 83 -5.21 5.08 9.90
C GLY A 83 -5.59 4.13 11.04
N PHE A 84 -5.75 2.83 10.75
CA PHE A 84 -5.98 1.81 11.76
C PHE A 84 -4.87 1.79 12.83
N PHE A 85 -3.61 1.72 12.39
CA PHE A 85 -2.45 1.63 13.28
C PHE A 85 -2.03 2.96 13.94
N SER A 86 -2.76 4.06 13.68
CA SER A 86 -2.49 5.38 14.27
C SER A 86 -3.56 5.86 15.25
N ARG A 87 -4.50 4.98 15.62
CA ARG A 87 -5.64 5.26 16.50
C ARG A 87 -5.79 4.17 17.54
N THR A 88 -6.29 4.52 18.71
CA THR A 88 -6.56 3.56 19.79
C THR A 88 -7.77 2.67 19.48
N ILE A 89 -7.87 1.54 20.19
CA ILE A 89 -9.03 0.64 20.06
C ILE A 89 -10.36 1.33 20.41
N GLU A 90 -10.36 2.25 21.38
CA GLU A 90 -11.54 3.06 21.72
C GLU A 90 -11.95 3.98 20.58
N GLN A 91 -10.98 4.57 19.88
CA GLN A 91 -11.27 5.41 18.71
C GLN A 91 -11.86 4.58 17.57
N HIS A 92 -11.41 3.35 17.36
CA HIS A 92 -12.02 2.44 16.39
C HIS A 92 -13.44 2.04 16.76
N ARG A 93 -13.70 1.78 18.06
CA ARG A 93 -15.04 1.45 18.56
C ARG A 93 -16.01 2.64 18.51
N LYS A 94 -15.53 3.84 18.83
CA LYS A 94 -16.36 5.08 18.86
C LYS A 94 -16.57 5.70 17.49
N GLN A 95 -15.67 5.47 16.54
CA GLN A 95 -15.73 5.99 15.17
C GLN A 95 -15.91 7.53 15.13
N PRO A 96 -14.88 8.30 15.51
CA PRO A 96 -14.98 9.75 15.54
C PRO A 96 -15.28 10.33 14.16
N ALA A 97 -16.16 11.33 14.14
CA ALA A 97 -16.54 12.06 12.93
C ALA A 97 -15.35 12.80 12.30
N GLY A 98 -15.43 13.04 10.98
CA GLY A 98 -14.47 13.83 10.22
C GLY A 98 -13.18 13.07 9.83
N GLY A 99 -12.99 11.83 10.29
CA GLY A 99 -11.88 10.99 9.90
C GLY A 99 -12.11 10.23 8.58
N ARG A 100 -11.05 9.63 8.01
CA ARG A 100 -11.14 8.82 6.78
C ARG A 100 -12.22 7.74 6.82
N PHE A 101 -12.34 7.04 7.96
CA PHE A 101 -13.33 5.98 8.14
C PHE A 101 -14.78 6.48 8.26
N ASP A 102 -14.98 7.76 8.57
CA ASP A 102 -16.30 8.41 8.55
C ASP A 102 -16.66 8.85 7.13
N GLN A 103 -15.67 9.30 6.36
CA GLN A 103 -15.87 9.79 5.00
C GLN A 103 -15.95 8.68 3.93
N ILE A 104 -15.28 7.55 4.16
CA ILE A 104 -15.16 6.47 3.16
C ILE A 104 -15.39 5.11 3.83
N ASN A 105 -16.66 4.69 3.86
CA ASN A 105 -17.09 3.43 4.50
C ASN A 105 -16.36 2.19 3.95
N PHE A 106 -16.13 2.11 2.64
CA PHE A 106 -15.40 0.99 2.04
C PHE A 106 -14.00 0.79 2.64
N ILE A 107 -13.27 1.88 2.92
CA ILE A 107 -11.93 1.80 3.51
C ILE A 107 -12.00 1.43 4.99
N LYS A 108 -13.05 1.87 5.69
CA LYS A 108 -13.31 1.43 7.06
C LYS A 108 -13.55 -0.07 7.09
N ASP A 109 -14.48 -0.58 6.28
CA ASP A 109 -14.89 -1.99 6.28
C ASP A 109 -13.72 -2.92 5.88
N MET A 110 -12.78 -2.41 5.08
CA MET A 110 -11.54 -3.13 4.73
C MET A 110 -10.61 -3.36 5.93
N PHE A 111 -10.50 -2.41 6.87
CA PHE A 111 -9.48 -2.45 7.93
C PHE A 111 -10.05 -2.61 9.34
N VAL A 112 -11.28 -2.16 9.59
CA VAL A 112 -11.96 -2.20 10.90
C VAL A 112 -13.05 -3.25 10.83
N ASN A 113 -12.76 -4.43 11.38
CA ASN A 113 -13.69 -5.55 11.49
C ASN A 113 -13.49 -6.27 12.83
N ASP A 114 -14.37 -7.21 13.17
CA ASP A 114 -14.31 -7.91 14.46
C ASP A 114 -12.98 -8.64 14.67
N THR A 115 -12.38 -9.19 13.60
CA THR A 115 -11.09 -9.86 13.65
C THR A 115 -9.98 -8.86 13.96
N SER A 116 -9.88 -7.76 13.21
CA SER A 116 -8.83 -6.76 13.42
C SER A 116 -8.94 -6.07 14.79
N LEU A 117 -10.16 -5.83 15.28
CA LEU A 117 -10.40 -5.31 16.63
C LEU A 117 -9.99 -6.29 17.74
N LYS A 118 -10.23 -7.60 17.57
CA LYS A 118 -9.78 -8.63 18.52
C LYS A 118 -8.26 -8.78 18.55
N LEU A 119 -7.60 -8.57 17.41
CA LEU A 119 -6.15 -8.70 17.28
C LEU A 119 -5.39 -7.43 17.63
N TYR A 120 -6.06 -6.29 17.81
CA TYR A 120 -5.43 -4.96 17.96
C TYR A 120 -4.48 -4.87 19.16
N ASP A 121 -4.85 -5.45 20.30
CA ASP A 121 -4.09 -5.29 21.55
C ASP A 121 -2.72 -5.98 21.48
N MET A 122 -2.61 -7.09 20.75
CA MET A 122 -1.37 -7.88 20.63
C MET A 122 -0.15 -7.07 20.13
N PRO A 123 -0.16 -6.46 18.93
CA PRO A 123 0.96 -5.63 18.49
C PRO A 123 1.10 -4.35 19.33
N THR A 124 0.00 -3.82 19.88
CA THR A 124 0.03 -2.62 20.71
C THR A 124 0.85 -2.85 21.97
N GLU A 125 0.53 -3.89 22.74
CA GLU A 125 1.25 -4.27 23.96
C GLU A 125 2.72 -4.63 23.68
N ALA A 126 3.00 -5.28 22.54
CA ALA A 126 4.36 -5.64 22.15
C ALA A 126 5.22 -4.38 21.88
N CYS A 127 4.64 -3.36 21.25
CA CYS A 127 5.32 -2.09 20.98
C CYS A 127 5.49 -1.25 22.25
N GLU A 128 4.45 -1.18 23.10
CA GLU A 128 4.47 -0.40 24.35
C GLU A 128 5.53 -0.90 25.34
N LYS A 129 5.74 -2.22 25.44
CA LYS A 129 6.83 -2.82 26.24
C LYS A 129 8.23 -2.33 25.83
N GLN A 130 8.36 -1.79 24.62
CA GLN A 130 9.60 -1.26 24.05
C GLN A 130 9.59 0.27 23.97
N SER A 131 8.59 0.93 24.56
CA SER A 131 8.39 2.39 24.50
C SER A 131 8.26 2.94 23.08
N VAL A 132 7.75 2.13 22.14
CA VAL A 132 7.48 2.52 20.76
C VAL A 132 5.98 2.57 20.54
N SER A 133 5.48 3.61 19.88
CA SER A 133 4.06 3.68 19.52
C SER A 133 3.71 2.67 18.42
N LEU A 134 2.49 2.14 18.41
CA LEU A 134 2.03 1.24 17.33
C LEU A 134 2.20 1.87 15.93
N LYS A 135 1.94 3.18 15.81
CA LYS A 135 2.11 3.96 14.57
C LYS A 135 3.56 3.92 14.09
N GLU A 136 4.49 4.29 14.97
CA GLU A 136 5.92 4.31 14.64
C GLU A 136 6.42 2.90 14.30
N ALA A 137 6.04 1.91 15.11
CA ALA A 137 6.41 0.53 14.88
C ALA A 137 5.90 0.03 13.52
N THR A 138 4.66 0.34 13.14
CA THR A 138 4.12 -0.06 11.84
C THR A 138 4.93 0.56 10.69
N LEU A 139 5.31 1.84 10.79
CA LEU A 139 6.13 2.49 9.76
C LEU A 139 7.54 1.90 9.68
N ARG A 140 8.16 1.58 10.82
CA ARG A 140 9.46 0.89 10.87
C ARG A 140 9.39 -0.52 10.31
N TYR A 141 8.32 -1.25 10.62
CA TYR A 141 8.07 -2.60 10.08
C TYR A 141 8.01 -2.55 8.54
N MET A 142 7.32 -1.56 7.96
CA MET A 142 7.29 -1.37 6.51
C MET A 142 8.68 -1.18 5.90
N MET A 143 9.60 -0.49 6.59
CA MET A 143 10.95 -0.20 6.07
C MET A 143 11.94 -1.34 6.28
N HIS A 144 11.83 -2.11 7.37
CA HIS A 144 12.87 -3.05 7.80
C HIS A 144 12.46 -4.52 7.79
N ASN A 145 11.17 -4.82 7.81
CA ASN A 145 10.64 -6.16 8.01
C ASN A 145 9.65 -6.61 6.93
N SER A 146 9.27 -5.70 6.02
CA SER A 146 8.42 -6.04 4.88
C SER A 146 9.22 -6.66 3.72
N ALA A 147 8.50 -7.05 2.66
CA ALA A 147 9.13 -7.55 1.43
C ALA A 147 9.77 -6.45 0.56
N LEU A 148 9.66 -5.17 0.95
CA LEU A 148 10.13 -4.01 0.17
C LEU A 148 11.66 -3.96 0.12
N GLY A 149 12.20 -3.76 -1.08
CA GLY A 149 13.63 -3.55 -1.33
C GLY A 149 14.02 -2.07 -1.45
N PRO A 150 15.33 -1.77 -1.62
CA PRO A 150 15.84 -0.39 -1.77
C PRO A 150 15.23 0.41 -2.93
N GLU A 151 14.82 -0.28 -4.00
CA GLU A 151 14.17 0.31 -5.17
C GLU A 151 12.65 0.51 -4.99
N ASN A 152 12.10 0.19 -3.81
CA ASN A 152 10.68 0.31 -3.50
C ASN A 152 10.43 1.55 -2.64
N GLY A 153 9.15 1.92 -2.51
CA GLY A 153 8.74 3.10 -1.75
C GLY A 153 7.51 2.86 -0.90
N VAL A 154 7.33 3.69 0.11
CA VAL A 154 6.11 3.77 0.92
C VAL A 154 5.44 5.12 0.68
N ILE A 155 4.17 5.11 0.31
CA ILE A 155 3.38 6.32 0.11
C ILE A 155 2.78 6.74 1.47
N LEU A 156 3.37 7.76 2.07
CA LEU A 156 2.88 8.35 3.31
C LEU A 156 1.66 9.24 3.04
N GLY A 157 0.66 9.13 3.91
CA GLY A 157 -0.54 9.96 3.87
C GLY A 157 -0.82 10.55 5.25
N SER A 158 -1.20 11.82 5.28
CA SER A 158 -1.58 12.52 6.51
C SER A 158 -2.73 13.50 6.24
N SER A 159 -3.47 13.83 7.29
CA SER A 159 -4.48 14.89 7.31
C SER A 159 -4.05 16.13 8.11
N SER A 160 -2.81 16.14 8.61
CA SER A 160 -2.24 17.27 9.36
C SER A 160 -0.74 17.40 9.07
N VAL A 161 -0.20 18.60 9.27
CA VAL A 161 1.22 18.89 9.01
C VAL A 161 2.10 18.14 10.00
N GLU A 162 1.72 18.13 11.27
CA GLU A 162 2.48 17.51 12.36
C GLU A 162 2.69 16.01 12.09
N ARG A 163 1.62 15.31 11.71
CA ARG A 163 1.70 13.89 11.32
C ARG A 163 2.52 13.67 10.05
N MET A 164 2.55 14.64 9.13
CA MET A 164 3.37 14.55 7.93
C MET A 164 4.87 14.72 8.25
N GLU A 165 5.20 15.47 9.30
CA GLU A 165 6.58 15.62 9.79
C GLU A 165 7.02 14.40 10.62
N GLU A 166 6.12 13.83 11.44
CA GLU A 166 6.41 12.67 12.28
C GLU A 166 6.59 11.37 11.49
N ASN A 167 5.80 11.15 10.43
CA ASN A 167 5.80 9.86 9.73
C ASN A 167 7.15 9.54 9.03
N PRO A 168 7.82 10.47 8.32
CA PRO A 168 9.15 10.24 7.78
C PRO A 168 10.19 9.92 8.86
N VAL A 169 10.15 10.63 9.99
CA VAL A 169 11.04 10.37 11.14
C VAL A 169 10.84 8.95 11.67
N ALA A 170 9.60 8.48 11.75
CA ALA A 170 9.32 7.10 12.12
C ALA A 170 9.89 6.10 11.10
N CYS A 171 9.80 6.37 9.80
CA CYS A 171 10.41 5.52 8.76
C CYS A 171 11.94 5.47 8.84
N GLU A 172 12.60 6.52 9.33
CA GLU A 172 14.05 6.57 9.56
C GLU A 172 14.48 5.82 10.83
N GLY A 173 13.54 5.45 11.70
CA GLY A 173 13.81 4.65 12.89
C GLY A 173 14.42 3.29 12.55
N GLY A 174 15.23 2.73 13.45
CA GLY A 174 15.95 1.47 13.22
C GLY A 174 15.07 0.21 13.21
N VAL A 175 15.71 -0.95 13.11
CA VAL A 175 15.02 -2.26 13.15
C VAL A 175 14.19 -2.42 14.43
N LEU A 176 13.05 -3.10 14.32
CA LEU A 176 12.20 -3.40 15.48
C LEU A 176 12.76 -4.57 16.31
N PRO A 177 12.49 -4.60 17.63
CA PRO A 177 12.71 -5.79 18.43
C PRO A 177 11.92 -7.00 17.90
N GLU A 178 12.48 -8.20 18.02
CA GLU A 178 11.88 -9.45 17.54
C GLU A 178 10.46 -9.68 18.07
N SER A 179 10.19 -9.26 19.32
CA SER A 179 8.86 -9.36 19.93
C SER A 179 7.80 -8.53 19.20
N ALA A 180 8.15 -7.33 18.74
CA ALA A 180 7.24 -6.47 17.98
C ALA A 180 7.02 -7.03 16.57
N VAL A 181 8.09 -7.47 15.91
CA VAL A 181 8.02 -8.13 14.59
C VAL A 181 7.11 -9.36 14.66
N SER A 182 7.34 -10.25 15.63
CA SER A 182 6.54 -11.47 15.82
C SER A 182 5.06 -11.16 16.07
N ALA A 183 4.74 -10.07 16.76
CA ALA A 183 3.35 -9.65 16.97
C ALA A 183 2.67 -9.21 15.66
N PHE A 184 3.38 -8.48 14.79
CA PHE A 184 2.87 -8.14 13.46
C PHE A 184 2.68 -9.38 12.57
N GLU A 185 3.64 -10.31 12.57
CA GLU A 185 3.52 -11.58 11.82
C GLU A 185 2.35 -12.44 12.30
N SER A 186 2.14 -12.50 13.63
CA SER A 186 1.03 -13.23 14.22
C SER A 186 -0.31 -12.58 13.89
N LEU A 187 -0.40 -11.25 13.94
CA LEU A 187 -1.59 -10.50 13.49
C LEU A 187 -1.88 -10.80 12.02
N TRP A 188 -0.89 -10.71 11.14
CA TRP A 188 -1.05 -10.99 9.72
C TRP A 188 -1.56 -12.40 9.45
N THR A 189 -0.96 -13.39 10.11
CA THR A 189 -1.33 -14.81 9.97
C THR A 189 -2.78 -15.02 10.39
N GLN A 190 -3.15 -14.61 11.60
CA GLN A 190 -4.51 -14.80 12.13
C GLN A 190 -5.57 -14.03 11.33
N HIS A 191 -5.26 -12.80 10.89
CA HIS A 191 -6.18 -12.01 10.07
C HIS A 191 -6.42 -12.66 8.70
N THR A 192 -5.37 -13.22 8.09
CA THR A 192 -5.47 -13.91 6.79
C THR A 192 -6.20 -15.24 6.90
N GLU A 193 -5.91 -16.04 7.94
CA GLU A 193 -6.59 -17.31 8.23
C GLU A 193 -8.09 -17.11 8.51
N ALA A 194 -8.48 -15.95 9.06
CA ALA A 194 -9.87 -15.54 9.22
C ALA A 194 -10.57 -15.12 7.91
N GLY A 195 -9.89 -15.21 6.76
CA GLY A 195 -10.45 -14.91 5.45
C GLY A 195 -10.31 -13.46 4.99
N HIS A 196 -9.54 -12.64 5.71
CA HIS A 196 -9.29 -11.24 5.36
C HIS A 196 -7.96 -11.03 4.62
N GLY A 197 -7.56 -12.00 3.81
CA GLY A 197 -6.40 -11.90 2.93
C GLY A 197 -6.56 -10.82 1.85
N PRO A 198 -5.45 -10.41 1.22
CA PRO A 198 -5.45 -9.34 0.24
C PRO A 198 -6.17 -9.75 -1.05
N GLN A 199 -6.96 -8.84 -1.61
CA GLN A 199 -7.75 -9.08 -2.85
C GLN A 199 -7.06 -8.59 -4.13
N TYR A 200 -5.90 -7.98 -4.00
CA TYR A 200 -5.10 -7.43 -5.09
C TYR A 200 -3.65 -7.87 -4.90
N CYS A 201 -2.87 -7.75 -5.96
CA CYS A 201 -1.42 -7.92 -5.95
C CYS A 201 -0.78 -7.30 -4.69
N ILE A 202 0.01 -8.07 -3.96
CA ILE A 202 0.98 -7.57 -2.98
C ILE A 202 2.35 -8.02 -3.45
#